data_AF-A0A7W1ZCQ7-F1
#
_entry.id   AF-A0A7W1ZCQ7-F1
#
_cell.length_a   1.000
_cell.length_b   1.000
_cell.length_c   1.000
_cell.angle_alpha   90.00
_cell.angle_beta   90.00
_cell.angle_gamma   90.00
#
_symmetry.space_group_name_H-M   'P 1'
#
loop_
_entity.id
_entity.type
_entity.pdbx_description
1 polymer ?
#
loop_
_entity_poly.entity_id
_entity_poly.type
_entity_poly.pdbx_seq_one_letter_code
_entity_poly.pdbx_strand_id
1 'polypeptide(L)'
;MALLETKEEKKSFTITVVIHVVILLLLFMFGLKYLDPPLEQGIAVNFGTTDFGSGEIQPTEPIQSSPTEATSEPESQPESEI
;
A
#
# COMPACT_ATOMS: atom_id res chain seq x y z
N MET A 1 -2.64 4.72 47.88
CA MET A 1 -3.64 5.71 47.45
C MET A 1 -4.59 5.00 46.50
N ALA A 2 -5.90 5.09 46.71
CA ALA A 2 -6.87 4.47 45.82
C ALA A 2 -7.12 5.39 44.62
N LEU A 3 -7.22 4.82 43.43
CA LEU A 3 -7.65 5.55 42.24
C LEU A 3 -9.18 5.47 42.16
N LEU A 4 -9.83 6.60 41.81
CA LEU A 4 -11.28 6.73 41.66
C LEU A 4 -12.04 6.55 42.98
N GLU A 5 -11.83 7.44 43.94
CA GLU A 5 -12.45 7.37 45.27
C GLU A 5 -13.88 7.87 45.25
N THR A 6 -14.16 8.95 44.53
CA THR A 6 -15.49 9.57 44.52
C THR A 6 -16.42 8.94 43.49
N LYS A 7 -17.73 9.06 43.72
CA LYS A 7 -18.75 8.60 42.77
C LYS A 7 -18.60 9.28 41.40
N GLU A 8 -18.27 10.57 41.40
CA GLU A 8 -18.13 11.35 40.18
C GLU A 8 -16.87 10.96 39.39
N GLU A 9 -15.76 10.65 40.06
CA GLU A 9 -14.54 10.11 39.42
C GLU A 9 -14.81 8.77 38.74
N LYS A 10 -15.50 7.84 39.43
CA LYS A 10 -15.87 6.54 38.84
C LYS A 10 -16.79 6.72 37.63
N LYS A 11 -17.74 7.65 37.72
CA LYS A 11 -18.69 7.94 36.65
C LYS A 11 -18.00 8.56 35.44
N SER A 12 -17.17 9.58 35.64
CA SER A 12 -16.42 10.23 34.56
C SER A 12 -15.43 9.27 33.91
N PHE A 13 -14.71 8.45 34.69
CA PHE A 13 -13.83 7.41 34.18
C PHE A 13 -14.58 6.38 33.33
N THR A 14 -15.73 5.89 33.81
CA THR A 14 -16.55 4.93 33.08
C THR A 14 -17.02 5.50 31.74
N ILE A 15 -17.52 6.74 31.73
CA ILE A 15 -17.96 7.41 30.50
C ILE A 15 -16.79 7.56 29.52
N THR A 16 -15.63 8.00 30.01
CA THR A 16 -14.42 8.14 29.17
C THR A 16 -14.00 6.81 28.55
N VAL A 17 -13.98 5.72 29.34
CA VAL A 17 -13.63 4.38 28.84
C VAL A 17 -14.64 3.92 27.78
N VAL A 18 -15.94 4.09 28.02
CA VAL A 18 -16.98 3.73 27.05
C VAL A 18 -16.80 4.49 25.74
N ILE A 19 -16.55 5.79 25.78
CA ILE A 19 -16.29 6.60 24.58
C ILE A 19 -15.07 6.06 23.81
N HIS A 20 -13.97 5.76 24.50
CA HIS A 20 -12.77 5.22 23.86
C HIS A 20 -13.01 3.84 23.24
N VAL A 21 -13.75 2.96 23.92
CA VAL A 21 -14.13 1.65 23.37
C VAL A 21 -14.96 1.82 22.10
N VAL A 22 -15.94 2.73 22.11
CA VAL A 22 -16.75 3.02 20.91
C VAL A 22 -15.87 3.55 19.77
N ILE A 23 -14.97 4.49 20.04
CA ILE A 23 -14.03 5.01 19.02
C ILE A 23 -13.15 3.89 18.46
N LEU A 24 -12.59 3.03 19.32
CA LEU A 24 -11.78 1.90 18.88
C LEU A 24 -12.59 0.95 17.99
N LEU A 25 -13.82 0.60 18.38
CA LEU A 25 -14.71 -0.22 17.55
C LEU A 25 -14.97 0.41 16.19
N LEU A 26 -15.21 1.73 16.13
CA LEU A 26 -15.36 2.45 14.87
C LEU A 26 -14.08 2.39 14.02
N LEU A 27 -12.90 2.55 14.62
CA LEU A 27 -11.63 2.43 13.90
C LEU A 27 -11.42 1.02 13.35
N PHE A 28 -11.78 -0.03 14.10
CA PHE A 28 -11.73 -1.40 13.60
C PHE A 28 -12.72 -1.66 12.46
N MET A 29 -13.92 -1.09 12.53
CA MET A 29 -14.96 -1.27 11.50
C MET A 29 -14.67 -0.48 10.21
N PHE A 30 -14.12 0.74 10.32
CA PHE A 30 -14.01 1.66 9.19
C PHE A 30 -12.57 2.00 8.79
N GLY A 31 -11.59 1.87 9.69
CA GLY A 31 -10.24 2.40 9.52
C GLY A 31 -9.18 1.40 9.04
N LEU A 32 -9.40 0.10 9.23
CA LEU A 32 -8.40 -0.94 8.90
C LEU A 32 -8.55 -1.55 7.51
N LYS A 33 -9.27 -0.88 6.59
CA LYS A 33 -9.36 -1.39 5.23
C LYS A 33 -8.04 -1.16 4.51
N TYR A 34 -7.40 -2.25 4.11
CA TYR A 34 -6.25 -2.19 3.23
C TYR A 34 -6.68 -1.50 1.93
N LEU A 35 -5.99 -0.43 1.58
CA LEU A 35 -6.10 0.14 0.24
C LEU A 35 -5.35 -0.82 -0.66
N ASP A 36 -6.07 -1.42 -1.60
CA ASP A 36 -5.44 -2.22 -2.65
C ASP A 36 -4.41 -1.30 -3.35
N PRO A 37 -3.10 -1.57 -3.21
CA PRO A 37 -2.09 -0.72 -3.79
C PRO A 37 -2.29 -0.71 -5.30
N PRO A 38 -1.99 0.42 -5.98
CA PRO A 38 -1.98 0.42 -7.43
C PRO A 38 -1.04 -0.68 -7.92
N LEU A 39 -1.38 -1.28 -9.06
CA LEU A 39 -0.56 -2.30 -9.68
C LEU A 39 0.87 -1.78 -9.85
N GLU A 40 1.85 -2.46 -9.27
CA GLU A 40 3.26 -2.09 -9.41
C GLU A 40 3.72 -2.34 -10.85
N GLN A 41 3.67 -1.30 -11.69
CA GLN A 41 4.27 -1.33 -13.01
C GLN A 41 5.79 -1.21 -12.87
N GLY A 42 6.50 -2.35 -12.96
CA GLY A 42 7.95 -2.36 -13.03
C GLY A 42 8.45 -1.66 -14.30
N ILE A 43 9.56 -0.93 -14.20
CA ILE A 43 10.24 -0.36 -15.36
C ILE A 43 11.32 -1.33 -15.81
N ALA A 44 11.33 -1.68 -17.10
CA ALA A 44 12.43 -2.43 -17.67
C ALA A 44 13.71 -1.57 -17.64
N VAL A 45 14.69 -1.99 -16.83
CA VAL A 45 16.01 -1.38 -16.79
C VAL A 45 16.91 -2.15 -17.74
N ASN A 46 17.43 -1.47 -18.76
CA ASN A 46 18.48 -2.03 -19.61
C ASN A 46 19.82 -1.92 -18.89
N PHE A 47 20.44 -3.06 -18.55
CA PHE A 47 21.73 -3.12 -17.84
C PHE A 47 22.96 -2.98 -18.75
N GLY A 48 22.77 -2.78 -20.06
CA GLY A 48 23.87 -2.59 -21.03
C GLY A 48 24.67 -3.85 -21.36
N THR A 49 24.17 -5.04 -21.00
CA THR A 49 24.89 -6.32 -21.19
C THR A 49 24.60 -7.01 -22.53
N THR A 50 23.82 -6.38 -23.41
CA THR A 50 23.44 -6.93 -24.71
C THR A 50 24.42 -6.51 -25.81
N ASP A 51 24.70 -7.40 -26.76
CA ASP A 51 25.59 -7.12 -27.90
C ASP A 51 25.14 -5.91 -28.75
N PHE A 52 23.83 -5.64 -28.84
CA PHE A 52 23.26 -4.48 -29.55
C PHE A 52 23.25 -3.17 -28.74
N GLY A 53 23.61 -3.22 -27.46
CA GLY A 53 23.79 -2.06 -26.58
C GLY A 53 25.27 -1.77 -26.27
N SER A 54 26.19 -2.46 -26.96
CA SER A 54 27.63 -2.38 -26.76
C SER A 54 28.27 -1.54 -27.87
N GLY A 55 29.07 -0.53 -27.50
CA GLY A 55 29.77 0.35 -28.42
C GLY A 55 30.42 1.54 -27.70
N GLU A 56 31.37 2.24 -28.33
CA GLU A 56 32.10 3.36 -27.70
C GLU A 56 31.27 4.66 -27.62
N ILE A 57 30.18 4.75 -28.36
CA ILE A 57 29.36 5.96 -28.49
C ILE A 57 28.01 5.73 -27.81
N GLN A 58 27.81 6.36 -26.65
CA GLN A 58 26.55 6.39 -25.94
C GLN A 58 25.63 7.47 -26.54
N PRO A 59 24.39 7.13 -26.95
CA PRO A 59 23.38 8.14 -27.23
C PRO A 59 23.24 9.13 -26.08
N THR A 60 23.38 10.43 -26.36
CA THR A 60 23.28 11.53 -25.38
C THR A 60 21.87 12.06 -25.20
N GLU A 61 20.96 11.68 -26.09
CA GLU A 61 19.55 12.01 -25.94
C GLU A 61 18.94 11.16 -24.83
N PRO A 62 18.10 11.74 -23.96
CA PRO A 62 17.39 10.96 -22.96
C PRO A 62 16.56 9.91 -23.69
N ILE A 63 16.60 8.67 -23.21
CA ILE A 63 15.67 7.64 -23.68
C ILE A 63 14.25 8.18 -23.52
N GLN A 64 13.46 8.14 -24.59
CA GLN A 64 12.06 8.50 -24.52
C GLN A 64 11.40 7.53 -23.55
N SER A 65 11.01 8.01 -22.37
CA SER A 65 10.34 7.22 -21.35
C SER A 65 8.94 6.89 -21.83
N SER A 66 8.77 5.83 -22.61
CA SER A 66 7.47 5.19 -22.86
C SER A 66 7.61 3.87 -23.61
N PRO A 67 7.27 2.73 -23.00
CA PRO A 67 6.21 1.91 -23.57
C PRO A 67 4.89 2.66 -23.31
N THR A 68 4.21 3.10 -24.38
CA THR A 68 2.75 3.13 -24.30
C THR A 68 2.35 1.70 -23.96
N GLU A 69 1.60 1.49 -22.88
CA GLU A 69 0.93 0.21 -22.65
C GLU A 69 0.10 -0.09 -23.90
N ALA A 70 0.64 -0.88 -24.82
CA ALA A 70 -0.21 -1.74 -25.60
C ALA A 70 -0.76 -2.71 -24.55
N THR A 71 -1.98 -2.45 -24.08
CA THR A 71 -2.79 -3.38 -23.31
C THR A 71 -2.75 -4.71 -24.06
N SER A 72 -1.81 -5.56 -23.70
CA SER A 72 -1.86 -6.96 -24.02
C SER A 72 -2.83 -7.49 -22.98
N GLU A 73 -4.05 -7.79 -23.42
CA GLU A 73 -5.02 -8.48 -22.60
C GLU A 73 -4.32 -9.67 -21.94
N PRO A 74 -4.39 -9.84 -20.61
CA PRO A 74 -3.69 -10.92 -19.96
C PRO A 74 -4.21 -12.24 -20.50
N GLU A 75 -3.35 -13.02 -21.15
CA GLU A 75 -3.64 -14.40 -21.49
C GLU A 75 -3.95 -15.12 -20.17
N SER A 76 -5.16 -15.66 -20.03
CA SER A 76 -5.59 -16.29 -18.78
C SER A 76 -4.63 -17.43 -18.43
N GLN A 77 -3.81 -17.23 -17.40
CA GLN A 77 -3.11 -18.36 -16.81
C GLN A 77 -4.15 -19.23 -16.09
N PRO A 78 -4.10 -20.56 -16.27
CA PRO A 78 -5.04 -21.43 -15.57
C PRO A 78 -4.83 -21.28 -14.07
N GLU A 79 -5.92 -21.02 -13.37
CA GLU A 79 -6.01 -20.94 -11.92
C GLU A 79 -5.35 -22.19 -11.32
N SER A 80 -4.21 -22.02 -10.64
CA SER A 80 -3.62 -23.11 -9.86
C SER A 80 -4.50 -23.30 -8.63
N GLU A 81 -5.39 -24.27 -8.74
CA GLU A 81 -6.21 -24.82 -7.67
C GLU A 81 -5.31 -25.18 -6.46
N ILE A 82 -5.63 -24.63 -5.29
CA ILE A 82 -5.15 -25.13 -3.98
C ILE A 82 -6.37 -25.47 -3.14
#